data_AF-A0A921F7C3-F1
#
_entry.id   AF-A0A921F7C3-F1
#
_cell.length_a   1.000
_cell.length_b   1.000
_cell.length_c   1.000
_cell.angle_alpha   90.00
_cell.angle_beta   90.00
_cell.angle_gamma   90.00
#
_symmetry.space_group_name_H-M   'P 1'
#
loop_
_entity.id
_entity.type
_entity.pdbx_description
1 polymer ?
#
loop_
_entity_poly.entity_id
_entity_poly.type
_entity_poly.pdbx_seq_one_letter_code
_entity_poly.pdbx_strand_id
1 'polypeptide(L)' 'MLDFIKQMFAWGCDIRGYVEIGTITADQYKEITGEDY' A
#
# COMPACT_ATOMS: atom_id res chain seq x y z
N MET A 1 4.69 4.44 -8.72
CA MET A 1 5.04 3.60 -7.56
C MET A 1 3.77 3.17 -6.82
N LEU A 2 2.91 4.10 -6.42
CA LEU A 2 1.54 3.83 -5.95
C LEU A 2 0.72 2.87 -6.84
N ASP A 3 0.70 3.08 -8.16
CA ASP A 3 -0.05 2.23 -9.10
C ASP A 3 0.41 0.76 -9.09
N PHE A 4 1.73 0.55 -8.94
CA PHE A 4 2.33 -0.77 -8.83
C PHE A 4 1.93 -1.45 -7.51
N ILE A 5 1.85 -0.68 -6.43
CA ILE A 5 1.43 -1.15 -5.12
C ILE A 5 -0.08 -1.44 -5.10
N LYS A 6 -0.90 -0.65 -5.81
CA LYS A 6 -2.32 -0.97 -6.06
C LYS A 6 -2.48 -2.28 -6.81
N GLN A 7 -1.69 -2.52 -7.86
CA GLN A 7 -1.69 -3.80 -8.57
C GLN A 7 -1.23 -4.96 -7.68
N MET A 8 -0.18 -4.77 -6.87
CA MET A 8 0.26 -5.78 -5.91
C MET A 8 -0.82 -6.11 -4.87
N PHE A 9 -1.48 -5.09 -4.32
CA PHE A 9 -2.59 -5.27 -3.40
C PHE A 9 -3.77 -5.99 -4.08
N ALA A 10 -4.09 -5.63 -5.33
CA ALA A 10 -5.10 -6.32 -6.14
C ALA A 10 -4.71 -7.77 -6.45
N TRP A 11 -3.43 -8.11 -6.45
CA TRP A 11 -2.92 -9.48 -6.54
C TRP A 11 -2.88 -10.22 -5.19
N GLY A 12 -3.34 -9.57 -4.11
CA GLY A 12 -3.36 -10.14 -2.76
C GLY A 12 -2.01 -10.08 -2.04
N CYS A 13 -1.07 -9.28 -2.53
CA CYS A 13 0.19 -9.05 -1.84
C CYS A 13 0.01 -8.05 -0.70
N ASP A 14 0.66 -8.34 0.42
CA ASP A 14 0.65 -7.47 1.58
C ASP A 14 1.51 -6.24 1.32
N ILE A 15 0.91 -5.06 1.42
CA ILE A 15 1.59 -3.80 1.12
C ILE A 15 2.03 -3.03 2.38
N ARG A 16 1.91 -3.64 3.57
CA ARG A 16 2.24 -2.97 4.84
C ARG A 16 3.72 -2.67 4.98
N GLY A 17 4.59 -3.57 4.50
CA GLY A 17 6.03 -3.35 4.50
C GLY A 17 6.48 -2.17 3.63
N TYR A 18 5.68 -1.76 2.64
CA TYR A 18 5.98 -0.58 1.84
C TYR A 18 5.77 0.73 2.61
N VAL A 19 4.92 0.72 3.64
CA VAL A 19 4.79 1.86 4.56
C VAL A 19 5.99 1.92 5.49
N GLU A 20 6.43 0.78 6.05
CA GLU A 20 7.62 0.72 6.92
C GLU A 20 8.91 1.13 6.20
N ILE A 21 9.06 0.74 4.92
CA ILE A 21 10.19 1.14 4.07
C ILE A 21 10.11 2.63 3.67
N GLY A 22 8.97 3.29 3.87
CA GLY A 22 8.73 4.67 3.42
C GLY A 22 8.53 4.78 1.91
N THR A 23 8.16 3.67 1.25
CA THR A 23 7.81 3.64 -0.18
C THR A 23 6.43 4.27 -0.40
N ILE A 24 5.51 4.11 0.56
CA ILE A 24 4.20 4.77 0.60
C ILE A 24 3.95 5.33 2.01
N THR A 25 3.11 6.35 2.11
CA THR A 25 2.64 6.88 3.40
C THR A 25 1.41 6.12 3.90
N ALA A 26 1.09 6.25 5.19
CA ALA A 26 -0.11 5.67 5.78
C ALA A 26 -1.40 6.14 5.07
N ASP A 27 -1.49 7.41 4.68
CA ASP A 27 -2.59 7.92 3.83
C ASP A 27 -2.69 7.20 2.49
N GLN A 28 -1.55 6.94 1.85
CA GLN A 28 -1.51 6.21 0.59
C GLN A 28 -1.90 4.74 0.76
N TYR A 29 -1.45 4.10 1.85
CA TYR A 29 -1.89 2.75 2.21
C TYR A 29 -3.40 2.71 2.40
N LYS A 30 -3.97 3.68 3.10
CA LYS A 30 -5.42 3.81 3.33
C LYS A 30 -6.20 4.05 2.04
N GLU A 31 -5.67 4.85 1.11
CA GLU A 31 -6.25 5.00 -0.23
C GLU A 31 -6.25 3.69 -1.05
N ILE A 32 -5.29 2.80 -0.82
CA ILE A 32 -5.15 1.55 -1.57
C ILE A 32 -5.98 0.42 -0.96
N THR A 33 -5.90 0.26 0.35
CA THR A 33 -6.51 -0.85 1.09
C THR A 33 -7.89 -0.52 1.64
N GLY A 34 -8.18 0.77 1.87
CA GLY A 34 -9.34 1.20 2.63
C GLY A 34 -9.21 1.02 4.14
N GLU A 35 -8.09 0.48 4.63
CA GLU A 35 -7.81 0.25 6.05
C GLU A 35 -6.91 1.36 6.63
N ASP A 36 -7.13 1.71 7.90
CA ASP A 36 -6.17 2.51 8.66
C ASP A 36 -4.94 1.65 8.93
N TYR A 37 -3.77 2.18 8.55
CA TYR A 37 -2.46 1.53 8.72
C TYR A 37 -1.94 1.66 10.15
#